data_AF-A0A7W0Q1U7-F1
#
_entry.id   AF-A0A7W0Q1U7-F1
#
_cell.length_a   1.000
_cell.length_b   1.000
_cell.length_c   1.000
_cell.angle_alpha   90.00
_cell.angle_beta   90.00
_cell.angle_gamma   90.00
#
_symmetry.space_group_name_H-M   'P 1'
#
loop_
_entity.id
_entity.type
_entity.pdbx_description
1 polymer ?
#
loop_
_entity_poly.entity_id
_entity_poly.type
_entity_poly.pdbx_seq_one_letter_code
_entity_poly.pdbx_strand_id
1 'polypeptide(L)'
;MRKQIHLDESDVVLLDRAARASGATHSELIRRAIREKYGPPEERPPDERLANLMAAAGIWKDRNFTGEEYVRAIRSGDMNANLRRLGVE
;
A
#
# COMPACT_ATOMS: atom_id res chain seq x y z
N MET A 1 0.48 -5.98 10.14
CA MET A 1 -0.58 -6.82 10.77
C MET A 1 -1.94 -6.36 10.26
N ARG A 2 -2.84 -7.28 9.87
CA ARG A 2 -4.23 -6.95 9.51
C ARG A 2 -5.09 -6.99 10.77
N LYS A 3 -5.90 -5.94 10.97
CA LYS A 3 -6.89 -5.86 12.06
C LYS A 3 -8.26 -5.65 11.44
N GLN A 4 -9.28 -6.22 12.07
CA GLN A 4 -10.67 -5.95 11.75
C GLN A 4 -11.18 -4.88 12.72
N ILE A 5 -11.81 -3.85 12.16
CA ILE A 5 -12.43 -2.75 12.91
C ILE A 5 -13.90 -2.70 12.51
N HIS A 6 -14.77 -2.34 13.46
CA HIS A 6 -16.17 -2.08 13.18
C HIS A 6 -16.33 -0.58 12.95
N LEU A 7 -17.02 -0.22 11.88
CA LEU A 7 -17.34 1.15 11.49
C LEU A 7 -18.85 1.22 11.29
N ASP A 8 -19.44 2.35 11.64
CA ASP A 8 -20.82 2.61 11.29
C ASP A 8 -20.96 3.03 9.83
N GLU A 9 -22.20 3.10 9.33
CA GLU A 9 -22.47 3.47 7.95
C GLU A 9 -22.03 4.91 7.64
N SER A 10 -22.18 5.83 8.61
CA SER A 10 -21.71 7.21 8.48
C SER A 10 -20.20 7.33 8.29
N ASP A 11 -19.42 6.55 9.05
CA ASP A 11 -17.97 6.49 8.95
C ASP A 11 -17.52 5.99 7.57
N VAL A 12 -18.23 4.98 7.04
CA VAL A 12 -17.96 4.47 5.69
C VAL A 12 -18.24 5.53 4.63
N VAL A 13 -19.34 6.28 4.74
CA VAL A 13 -19.67 7.38 3.82
C VAL A 13 -18.61 8.48 3.88
N LEU A 14 -18.10 8.82 5.07
CA LEU A 14 -17.01 9.78 5.23
C LEU A 14 -15.72 9.30 4.56
N LEU A 15 -15.37 8.02 4.74
CA LEU A 15 -14.20 7.41 4.11
C LEU A 15 -14.32 7.36 2.59
N ASP A 16 -15.50 7.02 2.04
CA ASP A 16 -15.75 7.00 0.60
C ASP A 16 -15.58 8.40 -0.02
N ARG A 17 -16.10 9.43 0.65
CA ARG A 17 -15.95 10.82 0.19
C ARG A 17 -14.48 11.23 0.20
N ALA A 18 -13.76 10.92 1.26
CA ALA A 18 -12.34 11.24 1.38
C ALA A 18 -11.49 10.45 0.37
N ALA A 19 -11.85 9.20 0.07
CA ALA A 19 -11.18 8.37 -0.92
C ALA A 19 -11.36 8.93 -2.33
N ARG A 20 -12.58 9.35 -2.70
CA ARG A 20 -12.85 10.00 -3.98
C ARG A 20 -12.09 11.32 -4.14
N ALA A 21 -12.01 12.12 -3.07
CA ALA A 21 -11.31 13.41 -3.11
C ALA A 21 -9.79 13.28 -3.18
N SER A 22 -9.21 12.26 -2.51
CA SER A 22 -7.75 12.11 -2.39
C SER A 22 -7.13 11.07 -3.32
N GLY A 23 -7.95 10.19 -3.92
CA GLY A 23 -7.49 9.00 -4.65
C GLY A 23 -6.91 7.89 -3.76
N ALA A 24 -6.92 8.06 -2.43
CA ALA A 24 -6.38 7.09 -1.49
C ALA A 24 -7.41 6.00 -1.13
N THR A 25 -6.92 4.81 -0.76
CA THR A 25 -7.78 3.72 -0.25
C THR A 25 -8.24 3.98 1.18
N HIS A 26 -9.36 3.40 1.61
CA HIS A 26 -9.86 3.50 3.00
C HIS A 26 -8.80 3.08 4.02
N SER A 27 -8.08 2.00 3.76
CA SER A 27 -7.01 1.55 4.65
C SER A 27 -5.88 2.58 4.77
N GLU A 28 -5.56 3.33 3.72
CA GLU A 28 -4.55 4.39 3.81
C GLU A 28 -5.06 5.62 4.55
N LEU A 29 -6.32 6.00 4.31
CA LEU A 29 -6.96 7.09 5.05
C LEU A 29 -7.02 6.80 6.55
N ILE A 30 -7.42 5.58 6.93
CA ILE A 30 -7.44 5.13 8.33
C ILE A 30 -6.02 5.14 8.91
N ARG A 31 -5.02 4.65 8.18
CA ARG A 31 -3.61 4.70 8.64
C ARG A 31 -3.13 6.13 8.84
N ARG A 32 -3.46 7.06 7.93
CA ARG A 32 -3.10 8.47 8.03
C ARG A 32 -3.74 9.10 9.28
N ALA A 33 -5.03 8.90 9.47
CA ALA A 33 -5.76 9.41 10.64
C ALA A 33 -5.20 8.86 11.96
N ILE A 34 -4.84 7.57 12.01
CA ILE A 34 -4.22 6.97 13.20
C ILE A 34 -2.86 7.62 13.49
N ARG A 35 -1.99 7.81 12.49
CA ARG A 35 -0.69 8.46 12.70
C ARG A 35 -0.82 9.92 13.05
N GLU A 36 -1.74 10.64 12.42
CA GLU A 36 -1.99 12.04 12.73
C GLU A 36 -2.46 12.21 14.18
N LYS A 37 -3.29 11.27 14.67
CA LYS A 37 -3.85 11.34 16.02
C LYS A 37 -2.96 10.76 17.12
N TYR A 38 -2.25 9.68 16.83
CA TYR A 38 -1.52 8.86 17.81
C TYR A 38 -0.05 8.63 17.45
N GLY A 39 0.42 9.18 16.33
CA GLY A 39 1.82 9.08 15.92
C GLY A 39 2.73 9.86 16.87
N PRO A 40 4.00 9.44 17.02
CA PRO A 40 4.99 10.23 17.72
C PRO A 40 5.20 11.58 17.00
N PRO A 41 5.60 12.65 17.72
CA PRO A 41 5.81 13.98 17.13
C PRO A 41 6.83 14.01 15.98
N GLU A 42 7.64 12.96 15.87
CA GLU A 42 8.78 12.84 14.96
C GLU A 42 8.49 11.97 13.71
N GLU A 43 7.23 11.53 13.51
CA GLU A 43 6.87 10.73 12.33
C GLU A 43 6.90 11.56 11.03
N ARG A 44 8.12 11.60 10.47
CA ARG A 44 8.62 11.99 9.15
C ARG A 44 7.80 12.99 8.32
N PRO A 45 8.43 14.11 7.91
CA PRO A 45 7.77 15.17 7.15
C PRO A 45 7.21 14.64 5.82
N PRO A 46 6.15 15.27 5.27
CA PRO A 46 5.55 14.93 3.98
C PRO A 46 6.56 14.70 2.84
N ASP A 47 7.69 15.38 2.90
CA ASP A 47 8.77 15.37 1.92
C ASP A 47 9.48 14.00 1.82
N GLU A 48 9.64 13.28 2.92
CA GLU A 48 10.23 11.93 2.87
C GLU A 48 9.26 10.89 2.30
N ARG A 49 7.95 11.07 2.52
CA ARG A 49 6.91 10.22 1.90
C ARG A 49 6.90 10.42 0.39
N LEU A 50 6.97 11.67 -0.06
CA LEU A 50 7.03 12.00 -1.48
C LEU A 50 8.33 11.46 -2.10
N ALA A 51 9.47 11.62 -1.43
CA ALA A 51 10.76 11.09 -1.90
C ALA A 51 10.72 9.57 -2.09
N ASN A 52 10.14 8.83 -1.13
CA ASN A 52 10.00 7.38 -1.26
C ASN A 52 9.01 6.97 -2.36
N LEU A 53 7.91 7.71 -2.55
CA LEU A 53 6.98 7.50 -3.65
C LEU A 53 7.65 7.73 -5.01
N MET A 54 8.44 8.80 -5.13
CA MET A 54 9.20 9.10 -6.35
C MET A 54 10.28 8.05 -6.60
N ALA A 55 10.98 7.58 -5.56
CA ALA A 55 11.96 6.49 -5.68
C ALA A 55 11.30 5.18 -6.13
N ALA A 56 10.04 4.95 -5.73
CA ALA A 56 9.28 3.77 -6.13
C ALA A 56 8.61 3.88 -7.52
N ALA A 57 8.49 5.11 -8.06
CA ALA A 57 7.83 5.35 -9.33
C ALA A 57 8.62 4.71 -10.47
N GLY A 58 7.94 3.86 -11.25
CA GLY A 58 8.56 3.20 -12.41
C GLY A 58 9.44 1.99 -12.07
N ILE A 59 9.56 1.56 -10.80
CA ILE A 59 10.29 0.32 -10.43
C ILE A 59 9.79 -0.91 -11.20
N TRP A 60 8.53 -0.90 -11.63
CA TRP A 60 7.88 -1.99 -12.35
C TRP A 60 7.91 -1.84 -13.88
N LYS A 61 8.40 -0.71 -14.41
CA LYS A 61 8.28 -0.40 -15.85
C LYS A 61 9.14 -1.30 -16.75
N ASP A 62 10.29 -1.77 -16.22
CA ASP A 62 11.27 -2.57 -16.96
C ASP A 62 11.22 -4.05 -16.57
N ARG A 63 10.14 -4.49 -15.91
CA ARG A 63 9.97 -5.89 -15.52
C ARG A 63 9.39 -6.68 -16.70
N ASN A 64 9.97 -7.85 -16.97
CA ASN A 64 9.51 -8.76 -18.02
C ASN A 64 8.31 -9.63 -17.58
N PHE A 65 7.63 -9.25 -16.50
CA PHE A 65 6.48 -9.96 -15.95
C PHE A 65 5.45 -8.97 -15.40
N THR A 66 4.20 -9.39 -15.42
CA THR A 66 3.06 -8.64 -14.91
C THR A 66 2.92 -8.74 -13.40
N GLY A 67 2.19 -7.79 -12.80
CA GLY A 67 1.85 -7.87 -11.37
C GLY A 67 1.07 -9.13 -11.00
N GLU A 68 0.23 -9.66 -11.91
CA GLU A 68 -0.50 -10.90 -11.68
C GLU A 68 0.43 -12.12 -11.63
N GLU A 69 1.40 -12.22 -12.55
CA GLU A 69 2.40 -13.29 -12.57
C GLU A 69 3.27 -13.28 -11.30
N TYR A 70 3.65 -12.09 -10.83
CA TYR A 70 4.34 -11.91 -9.57
C TYR A 70 3.51 -12.37 -8.36
N VAL A 71 2.25 -11.93 -8.27
CA VAL A 71 1.36 -12.32 -7.17
C VAL A 71 1.09 -13.83 -7.19
N ARG A 72 0.94 -14.41 -8.38
CA ARG A 72 0.79 -15.85 -8.58
C ARG A 72 2.03 -16.59 -8.10
N ALA A 73 3.23 -16.16 -8.50
CA ALA A 73 4.50 -16.73 -8.08
C ALA A 73 4.68 -16.75 -6.55
N ILE A 74 4.23 -15.70 -5.86
CA ILE A 74 4.25 -15.64 -4.38
C ILE A 74 3.25 -16.61 -3.75
N ARG A 75 2.07 -16.78 -4.35
CA ARG A 75 0.97 -17.52 -3.75
C ARG A 75 0.97 -19.02 -4.09
N SER A 76 1.74 -19.44 -5.08
CA SER A 76 1.75 -20.82 -5.55
C SER A 76 3.02 -21.57 -5.17
N GLY A 77 2.88 -22.80 -4.68
CA GLY A 77 3.96 -23.79 -4.57
C GLY A 77 5.22 -23.28 -3.87
N ASP A 78 6.39 -23.60 -4.44
CA ASP A 78 7.68 -23.09 -3.96
C ASP A 78 7.92 -21.66 -4.44
N MET A 79 7.60 -20.70 -3.56
CA MET A 79 7.77 -19.26 -3.77
C MET A 79 9.17 -18.89 -4.26
N ASN A 80 10.22 -19.46 -3.66
CA ASN A 80 11.60 -19.06 -3.97
C ASN A 80 11.98 -19.50 -5.39
N ALA A 81 11.61 -20.72 -5.77
CA ALA A 81 11.80 -21.19 -7.14
C ALA A 81 11.04 -20.32 -8.17
N ASN A 82 9.82 -19.89 -7.84
CA ASN A 82 9.01 -19.07 -8.73
C ASN A 82 9.54 -17.63 -8.88
N LEU A 83 10.04 -17.02 -7.80
CA LEU A 83 10.62 -15.68 -7.84
C LEU A 83 11.95 -15.66 -8.61
N ARG A 84 12.79 -16.69 -8.48
CA ARG A 84 13.99 -16.88 -9.33
C ARG A 84 13.65 -16.88 -10.80
N ARG A 85 12.59 -17.60 -11.18
CA ARG A 85 12.12 -17.68 -12.57
C ARG A 85 11.65 -16.33 -13.11
N LEU A 86 11.18 -15.43 -12.24
CA LEU A 86 10.80 -14.07 -12.59
C LEU A 86 11.99 -13.07 -12.56
N GLY A 87 13.19 -13.50 -12.17
CA GLY A 87 14.35 -12.61 -12.05
C GLY A 87 14.20 -11.60 -10.91
N VAL A 88 13.57 -12.01 -9.81
CA VAL A 88 13.36 -11.21 -8.60
C VAL A 88 14.04 -11.92 -7.43
N GLU A 89 15.37 -11.89 -7.39
CA GLU A 89 16.21 -12.23 -6.22
C GLU A 89 17.30 -11.17 -6.06
#